data_AF-U1NTT0-F1
#
_entry.id   AF-U1NTT0-F1
#
_cell.length_a   1.000
_cell.length_b   1.000
_cell.length_c   1.000
_cell.angle_alpha   90.00
_cell.angle_beta   90.00
_cell.angle_gamma   90.00
#
_symmetry.space_group_name_H-M   'P 1'
#
loop_
_entity.id
_entity.type
_entity.pdbx_description
1 polymer ?
#
loop_
_entity_poly.entity_id
_entity_poly.type
_entity_poly.pdbx_seq_one_letter_code
_entity_poly.pdbx_strand_id
1 'polypeptide(L)'
;MSTESTIHDSIDSAATTVGSVWPIHSFVTANPLSGFEDQPFADAVEEATDLLGGRGYPCADTFRTALERGQIDQDILVSELNERGYEADPETLLDRIAEADPTDGDTVDSDEESDADRVDAVLTKWLAAFLDEGRAHWPMPNREEGFYGAFRTLVDHDGEIPSRGVVADLPESPTVTIEAVVDDYPDDQWDAIFEEQLAALPGWTGFIKQRAEANGEWQSECPITVEGYLAVRLALLDALASISPRRRTPTAESRSRQTNSPRRS
;
A
#
# COMPACT_ATOMS: atom_id res chain seq x y z
N MET A 1 3.88 -5.58 28.67
CA MET A 1 4.45 -4.63 27.70
C MET A 1 3.53 -3.43 27.71
N SER A 2 4.05 -2.20 27.58
CA SER A 2 3.20 -1.01 27.51
C SER A 2 2.53 -0.95 26.14
N THR A 3 1.30 -0.43 26.05
CA THR A 3 0.55 -0.27 24.78
C THR A 3 1.38 0.43 23.71
N GLU A 4 2.12 1.47 24.11
CA GLU A 4 3.07 2.22 23.28
C GLU A 4 4.13 1.33 22.60
N SER A 5 4.68 0.34 23.31
CA SER A 5 5.67 -0.60 22.75
C SER A 5 5.02 -1.53 21.73
N THR A 6 3.79 -1.97 22.00
CA THR A 6 3.05 -2.85 21.08
C THR A 6 2.67 -2.12 19.79
N ILE A 7 2.27 -0.85 19.88
CA ILE A 7 2.00 -0.01 18.70
C ILE A 7 3.27 0.16 17.87
N HIS A 8 4.40 0.52 18.49
CA HIS A 8 5.66 0.70 17.76
C HIS A 8 6.10 -0.59 17.05
N ASP A 9 6.08 -1.73 17.73
CA ASP A 9 6.44 -3.03 17.15
C ASP A 9 5.52 -3.38 15.96
N SER A 10 4.23 -3.06 16.08
CA SER A 10 3.22 -3.29 15.04
C SER A 10 3.44 -2.39 13.81
N ILE A 11 3.77 -1.11 14.02
CA ILE A 11 4.11 -0.17 12.94
C ILE A 11 5.37 -0.63 12.20
N ASP A 12 6.41 -1.01 12.93
CA ASP A 12 7.67 -1.48 12.34
C ASP A 12 7.44 -2.73 11.49
N SER A 13 6.65 -3.69 12.01
CA SER A 13 6.25 -4.89 11.30
C SER A 13 5.50 -4.55 10.01
N ALA A 14 4.43 -3.76 10.10
CA ALA A 14 3.60 -3.37 8.97
C ALA A 14 4.36 -2.56 7.90
N ALA A 15 5.34 -1.76 8.32
CA ALA A 15 6.16 -0.98 7.40
C ALA A 15 7.07 -1.86 6.52
N THR A 16 7.36 -3.11 6.90
CA THR A 16 8.18 -4.02 6.08
C THR A 16 7.51 -4.39 4.76
N THR A 17 6.18 -4.36 4.71
CA THR A 17 5.37 -4.73 3.54
C THR A 17 5.55 -3.80 2.36
N VAL A 18 5.92 -2.54 2.59
CA VAL A 18 6.18 -1.55 1.54
C VAL A 18 7.68 -1.34 1.37
N GLY A 19 8.21 -1.60 0.18
CA GLY A 19 9.62 -1.35 -0.12
C GLY A 19 10.01 0.14 -0.05
N SER A 20 11.27 0.43 0.29
CA SER A 20 11.80 1.80 0.24
C SER A 20 11.93 2.28 -1.21
N VAL A 21 11.53 3.52 -1.47
CA VAL A 21 11.53 4.15 -2.80
C VAL A 21 12.38 5.42 -2.77
N TRP A 22 13.08 5.71 -3.87
CA TRP A 22 14.00 6.83 -3.97
C TRP A 22 13.40 7.98 -4.79
N PRO A 23 13.87 9.23 -4.62
CA PRO A 23 13.48 10.35 -5.47
C PRO A 23 13.59 10.02 -6.97
N ILE A 24 12.69 10.54 -7.79
CA ILE A 24 12.63 10.28 -9.25
C ILE A 24 13.97 10.57 -9.96
N HIS A 25 14.76 11.52 -9.48
CA HIS A 25 16.07 11.84 -10.06
C HIS A 25 17.18 10.85 -9.69
N SER A 26 16.93 9.92 -8.77
CA SER A 26 17.88 8.92 -8.29
C SER A 26 17.74 7.65 -9.12
N PHE A 27 18.84 7.20 -9.74
CA PHE A 27 18.84 5.97 -10.51
C PHE A 27 18.98 4.77 -9.56
N VAL A 28 17.85 4.24 -9.08
CA VAL A 28 17.81 3.08 -8.18
C VAL A 28 16.76 2.09 -8.68
N THR A 29 17.08 0.80 -8.65
CA THR A 29 16.10 -0.27 -8.87
C THR A 29 15.29 -0.46 -7.60
N ALA A 30 14.01 -0.10 -7.62
CA ALA A 30 13.07 -0.49 -6.57
C ALA A 30 12.46 -1.85 -6.93
N ASN A 31 12.47 -2.81 -6.00
CA ASN A 31 11.76 -4.08 -6.12
C ASN A 31 10.38 -3.95 -5.45
N PRO A 32 9.26 -3.93 -6.20
CA PRO A 32 7.92 -3.87 -5.63
C PRO A 32 7.60 -5.05 -4.70
N LEU A 33 8.29 -6.17 -4.87
CA LEU A 33 8.11 -7.38 -4.07
C LEU A 33 9.10 -7.49 -2.90
N SER A 34 9.83 -6.43 -2.56
CA SER A 34 10.86 -6.47 -1.50
C SER A 34 10.32 -6.84 -0.11
N GLY A 35 9.05 -6.54 0.18
CA GLY A 35 8.37 -6.96 1.41
C GLY A 35 7.90 -8.42 1.42
N PHE A 36 8.04 -9.14 0.30
CA PHE A 36 7.48 -10.46 0.08
C PHE A 36 8.55 -11.47 -0.38
N GLU A 37 9.83 -11.21 -0.10
CA GLU A 37 10.95 -12.02 -0.60
C GLU A 37 11.04 -13.40 0.09
N ASP A 38 10.40 -13.55 1.25
CA ASP A 38 10.40 -14.79 2.03
C ASP A 38 9.36 -15.84 1.55
N GLN A 39 8.56 -15.51 0.52
CA GLN A 39 7.51 -16.40 0.00
C GLN A 39 7.68 -16.75 -1.49
N PRO A 40 7.02 -17.83 -1.97
CA PRO A 40 7.06 -18.20 -3.38
C PRO A 40 6.55 -17.07 -4.29
N PHE A 41 7.16 -16.93 -5.47
CA PHE A 41 6.86 -15.81 -6.37
C PHE A 41 5.37 -15.66 -6.73
N ALA A 42 4.64 -16.77 -6.91
CA ALA A 42 3.21 -16.70 -7.23
C ALA A 42 2.40 -16.10 -6.06
N ASP A 43 2.67 -16.55 -4.83
CA ASP A 43 2.02 -16.04 -3.63
C ASP A 43 2.41 -14.58 -3.36
N ALA A 44 3.70 -14.25 -3.57
CA ALA A 44 4.21 -12.87 -3.48
C ALA A 44 3.48 -11.91 -4.43
N VAL A 45 3.28 -12.33 -5.67
CA VAL A 45 2.61 -11.51 -6.68
C VAL A 45 1.12 -11.35 -6.38
N GLU A 46 0.44 -12.42 -5.96
CA GLU A 46 -0.97 -12.38 -5.56
C GLU A 46 -1.17 -11.41 -4.38
N GLU A 47 -0.42 -11.59 -3.29
CA GLU A 47 -0.56 -10.77 -2.09
C GLU A 47 -0.15 -9.30 -2.34
N ALA A 48 0.94 -9.07 -3.08
CA ALA A 48 1.34 -7.71 -3.44
C ALA A 48 0.33 -7.01 -4.35
N THR A 49 -0.31 -7.74 -5.27
CA THR A 49 -1.35 -7.17 -6.14
C THR A 49 -2.59 -6.79 -5.34
N ASP A 50 -3.02 -7.65 -4.41
CA ASP A 50 -4.17 -7.38 -3.55
C ASP A 50 -3.94 -6.19 -2.61
N LEU A 51 -2.71 -6.05 -2.10
CA LEU A 51 -2.38 -5.05 -1.08
C LEU A 51 -1.88 -3.72 -1.67
N LEU A 52 -0.96 -3.76 -2.64
CA LEU A 52 -0.35 -2.58 -3.24
C LEU A 52 -1.08 -2.11 -4.51
N GLY A 53 -2.03 -2.92 -5.01
CA GLY A 53 -2.70 -2.70 -6.28
C GLY A 53 -1.81 -2.98 -7.49
N GLY A 54 -2.29 -2.58 -8.67
CA GLY A 54 -1.59 -2.76 -9.94
C GLY A 54 -1.76 -4.15 -10.55
N ARG A 55 -0.91 -4.48 -11.52
CA ARG A 55 -0.94 -5.75 -12.25
C ARG A 55 0.28 -6.59 -11.87
N GLY A 56 0.05 -7.72 -11.21
CA GLY A 56 1.10 -8.67 -10.85
C GLY A 56 1.77 -9.38 -12.04
N TYR A 57 1.01 -9.56 -13.13
CA TYR A 57 1.48 -10.15 -14.38
C TYR A 57 1.15 -9.26 -15.58
N PRO A 58 1.93 -9.33 -16.68
CA PRO A 58 1.59 -8.66 -17.93
C PRO A 58 0.22 -9.09 -18.47
N CYS A 59 -0.48 -8.18 -19.14
CA CYS A 59 -1.74 -8.49 -19.82
C CYS A 59 -1.52 -9.39 -21.05
N ALA A 60 -2.59 -10.03 -21.53
CA ALA A 60 -2.55 -10.87 -22.71
C ALA A 60 -1.96 -10.15 -23.94
N ASP A 61 -2.26 -8.86 -24.14
CA ASP A 61 -1.74 -8.07 -25.26
C ASP A 61 -0.22 -7.86 -25.19
N THR A 62 0.34 -7.79 -23.98
CA THR A 62 1.79 -7.72 -23.79
C THR A 62 2.45 -9.02 -24.26
N PHE A 63 1.87 -10.17 -23.90
CA PHE A 63 2.36 -11.47 -24.36
C PHE A 63 2.17 -11.68 -25.87
N ARG A 64 1.02 -11.27 -26.44
CA ARG A 64 0.79 -11.29 -27.89
C ARG A 64 1.86 -10.47 -28.62
N THR A 65 2.09 -9.24 -28.17
CA THR A 65 3.13 -8.36 -28.74
C THR A 65 4.52 -8.99 -28.66
N ALA A 66 4.84 -9.64 -27.54
CA ALA A 66 6.14 -10.29 -27.36
C ALA A 66 6.32 -11.53 -28.27
N LEU A 67 5.25 -12.31 -28.51
CA LEU A 67 5.23 -13.40 -29.48
C LEU A 67 5.38 -12.90 -30.92
N GLU A 68 4.60 -11.89 -31.32
CA GLU A 68 4.67 -11.27 -32.65
C GLU A 68 6.06 -10.73 -32.98
N ARG A 69 6.74 -10.19 -31.97
CA ARG A 69 8.11 -9.66 -32.10
C ARG A 69 9.20 -10.74 -31.99
N GLY A 70 8.84 -11.99 -31.72
CA GLY A 70 9.78 -13.08 -31.48
C GLY A 70 10.64 -12.89 -30.23
N GLN A 71 10.18 -12.09 -29.26
CA GLN A 71 10.81 -11.96 -27.94
C GLN A 71 10.51 -13.19 -27.07
N ILE A 72 9.35 -13.81 -27.30
CA ILE A 72 9.01 -15.14 -26.80
C ILE A 72 9.09 -16.09 -27.98
N ASP A 73 9.91 -17.14 -27.85
CA ASP A 73 9.99 -18.19 -28.85
C ASP A 73 8.77 -19.11 -28.73
N GLN A 74 8.02 -19.24 -29.83
CA GLN A 74 6.77 -19.98 -29.84
C GLN A 74 6.97 -21.49 -29.65
N ASP A 75 8.04 -22.07 -30.20
CA ASP A 75 8.30 -23.51 -30.07
C ASP A 75 8.70 -23.85 -28.64
N ILE A 76 9.51 -23.01 -28.00
CA ILE A 76 9.86 -23.13 -26.57
C ILE A 76 8.61 -22.99 -25.71
N LEU A 77 7.77 -21.97 -25.96
CA LEU A 77 6.54 -21.75 -25.20
C LEU A 77 5.61 -22.97 -25.26
N VAL A 78 5.38 -23.52 -26.45
CA VAL A 78 4.53 -24.69 -26.63
C VAL A 78 5.12 -25.91 -25.93
N SER A 79 6.44 -26.11 -25.97
CA SER A 79 7.10 -27.22 -25.25
C SER A 79 6.89 -27.11 -23.74
N GLU A 80 7.14 -25.94 -23.16
CA GLU A 80 7.01 -25.68 -21.72
C GLU A 80 5.56 -25.82 -21.23
N LEU A 81 4.59 -25.34 -22.01
CA LEU A 81 3.17 -25.49 -21.69
C LEU A 81 2.75 -26.96 -21.65
N ASN A 82 3.17 -27.74 -22.65
CA ASN A 82 2.89 -29.18 -22.71
C ASN A 82 3.51 -29.94 -21.54
N GLU A 83 4.76 -29.61 -21.17
CA GLU A 83 5.43 -30.22 -20.01
C GLU A 83 4.70 -29.97 -18.69
N ARG A 84 4.01 -28.83 -18.58
CA ARG A 84 3.16 -28.48 -17.43
C ARG A 84 1.71 -28.95 -17.55
N GLY A 85 1.37 -29.70 -18.60
CA GLY A 85 0.06 -30.30 -18.80
C GLY A 85 -1.00 -29.37 -19.41
N TYR A 86 -0.59 -28.26 -20.02
CA TYR A 86 -1.49 -27.41 -20.80
C TYR A 86 -1.57 -27.89 -22.24
N GLU A 87 -2.73 -28.39 -22.66
CA GLU A 87 -2.96 -28.95 -24.00
C GLU A 87 -3.53 -27.93 -25.00
N ALA A 88 -3.99 -26.77 -24.52
CA ALA A 88 -4.52 -25.71 -25.36
C ALA A 88 -3.38 -24.95 -26.07
N ASP A 89 -3.66 -24.44 -27.27
CA ASP A 89 -2.70 -23.61 -28.00
C ASP A 89 -2.49 -22.25 -27.30
N PRO A 90 -1.35 -21.57 -27.53
CA PRO A 90 -1.04 -20.30 -26.88
C PRO A 90 -2.09 -19.21 -27.06
N GLU A 91 -2.74 -19.10 -28.22
CA GLU A 91 -3.77 -18.07 -28.46
C GLU A 91 -5.00 -18.35 -27.57
N THR A 92 -5.46 -19.60 -27.50
CA THR A 92 -6.56 -19.98 -26.61
C THR A 92 -6.26 -19.67 -25.13
N LEU A 93 -5.01 -19.87 -24.69
CA LEU A 93 -4.59 -19.53 -23.32
C LEU A 93 -4.53 -18.01 -23.10
N LEU A 94 -4.09 -17.23 -24.09
CA LEU A 94 -4.07 -15.77 -24.05
C LEU A 94 -5.48 -15.18 -24.03
N ASP A 95 -6.42 -15.78 -24.77
CA ASP A 95 -7.83 -15.40 -24.72
C ASP A 95 -8.42 -15.64 -23.33
N ARG A 96 -8.10 -16.78 -22.70
CA ARG A 96 -8.50 -17.03 -21.32
C ARG A 96 -7.91 -16.02 -20.33
N ILE A 97 -6.66 -15.59 -20.54
CA ILE A 97 -6.06 -14.52 -19.73
C ILE A 97 -6.84 -13.22 -19.96
N ALA A 98 -7.11 -12.84 -21.20
CA ALA A 98 -7.85 -11.62 -21.52
C ALA A 98 -9.29 -11.61 -20.97
N GLU A 99 -9.95 -12.78 -20.90
CA GLU A 99 -11.27 -12.93 -20.28
C GLU A 99 -11.23 -12.88 -18.75
N ALA A 100 -10.14 -13.34 -18.14
CA ALA A 100 -9.95 -13.34 -16.69
C ALA A 100 -9.37 -12.01 -16.17
N ASP A 101 -8.73 -11.24 -17.04
CA ASP A 101 -8.20 -9.91 -16.75
C ASP A 101 -9.40 -8.96 -16.61
N PRO A 102 -9.71 -8.47 -15.38
CA PRO A 102 -10.67 -7.39 -15.25
C PRO A 102 -10.11 -6.25 -16.10
N THR A 103 -10.82 -5.91 -17.16
CA THR A 103 -10.32 -5.02 -18.21
C THR A 103 -9.70 -3.76 -17.57
N ASP A 104 -8.64 -3.19 -18.15
CA ASP A 104 -8.07 -1.87 -17.75
C ASP A 104 -9.10 -0.72 -17.69
N GLY A 105 -10.38 -0.98 -18.00
CA GLY A 105 -11.52 -0.06 -17.87
C GLY A 105 -12.67 -0.55 -16.98
N ASP A 106 -12.50 -1.64 -16.22
CA ASP A 106 -13.50 -2.12 -15.23
C ASP A 106 -13.14 -1.73 -13.78
N THR A 107 -12.09 -0.92 -13.59
CA THR A 107 -12.28 0.29 -12.77
C THR A 107 -13.23 1.19 -13.54
N VAL A 108 -14.48 0.76 -13.69
CA VAL A 108 -15.59 1.68 -13.85
C VAL A 108 -15.36 2.66 -12.71
N ASP A 109 -15.12 3.92 -13.07
CA ASP A 109 -15.49 5.06 -12.27
C ASP A 109 -16.84 4.69 -11.63
N SER A 110 -16.81 4.12 -10.42
CA SER A 110 -17.81 4.53 -9.46
C SER A 110 -17.52 6.02 -9.36
N ASP A 111 -18.28 6.83 -10.11
CA ASP A 111 -18.26 8.29 -10.08
C ASP A 111 -18.40 8.85 -8.64
N GLU A 112 -18.66 7.96 -7.67
CA GLU A 112 -18.51 8.16 -6.23
C GLU A 112 -17.06 7.85 -5.80
N GLU A 113 -16.25 8.91 -5.69
CA GLU A 113 -14.99 8.92 -4.94
C GLU A 113 -15.23 8.29 -3.56
N SER A 114 -14.51 7.21 -3.23
CA SER A 114 -14.66 6.58 -1.92
C SER A 114 -14.09 7.48 -0.83
N ASP A 115 -14.54 7.31 0.41
CA ASP A 115 -13.97 8.07 1.54
C ASP A 115 -12.44 7.83 1.66
N ALA A 116 -11.95 6.65 1.26
CA ALA A 116 -10.53 6.33 1.23
C ALA A 116 -9.77 7.12 0.14
N ASP A 117 -10.36 7.25 -1.07
CA ASP A 117 -9.77 8.07 -2.15
C ASP A 117 -9.67 9.54 -1.72
N ARG A 118 -10.67 10.04 -0.99
CA ARG A 118 -10.64 11.38 -0.42
C ARG A 118 -9.54 11.55 0.63
N VAL A 119 -9.32 10.55 1.49
CA VAL A 119 -8.17 10.56 2.42
C VAL A 119 -6.86 10.63 1.64
N ASP A 120 -6.72 9.81 0.59
CA ASP A 120 -5.50 9.74 -0.23
C ASP A 120 -5.22 11.06 -0.95
N ALA A 121 -6.25 11.72 -1.47
CA ALA A 121 -6.15 13.01 -2.12
C ALA A 121 -5.69 14.10 -1.14
N VAL A 122 -6.33 14.19 0.04
CA VAL A 122 -5.93 15.14 1.09
C VAL A 122 -4.50 14.86 1.53
N LEU A 123 -4.18 13.61 1.87
CA LEU A 123 -2.85 13.25 2.38
C LEU A 123 -1.76 13.50 1.34
N THR A 124 -2.01 13.19 0.06
CA THR A 124 -1.07 13.47 -1.04
C THR A 124 -0.81 14.98 -1.18
N LYS A 125 -1.83 15.82 -1.07
CA LYS A 125 -1.70 17.29 -1.06
C LYS A 125 -0.78 17.75 0.07
N TRP A 126 -0.99 17.23 1.28
CA TRP A 126 -0.19 17.56 2.46
C TRP A 126 1.26 17.09 2.33
N LEU A 127 1.48 15.86 1.86
CA LEU A 127 2.81 15.31 1.63
C LEU A 127 3.57 16.08 0.57
N ALA A 128 2.93 16.44 -0.55
CA ALA A 128 3.56 17.23 -1.60
C ALA A 128 4.03 18.60 -1.09
N ALA A 129 3.22 19.27 -0.27
CA ALA A 129 3.58 20.55 0.34
C ALA A 129 4.66 20.40 1.44
N PHE A 130 4.60 19.34 2.24
CA PHE A 130 5.57 19.08 3.30
C PHE A 130 6.90 18.54 2.80
N LEU A 131 6.95 17.89 1.65
CA LEU A 131 8.18 17.29 1.10
C LEU A 131 8.83 18.18 0.03
N ASP A 132 8.27 19.36 -0.24
CA ASP A 132 8.86 20.34 -1.16
C ASP A 132 10.25 20.80 -0.71
N GLU A 133 11.29 20.52 -1.49
CA GLU A 133 12.67 20.90 -1.19
C GLU A 133 12.99 22.34 -1.70
N GLY A 134 12.13 23.30 -1.37
CA GLY A 134 12.32 24.72 -1.67
C GLY A 134 12.00 25.12 -3.11
N ARG A 135 11.13 24.37 -3.81
CA ARG A 135 10.63 24.77 -5.14
C ARG A 135 9.44 25.70 -5.04
N ALA A 136 8.63 25.57 -3.99
CA ALA A 136 7.48 26.42 -3.77
C ALA A 136 7.92 27.85 -3.43
N HIS A 137 7.23 28.84 -3.99
CA HIS A 137 7.44 30.24 -3.63
C HIS A 137 7.03 30.52 -2.17
N TRP A 138 6.07 29.76 -1.67
CA TRP A 138 5.58 29.81 -0.30
C TRP A 138 5.76 28.43 0.34
N PRO A 139 6.77 28.24 1.20
CA PRO A 139 6.93 26.99 1.91
C PRO A 139 5.79 26.79 2.91
N MET A 140 5.44 25.53 3.19
CA MET A 140 4.51 25.21 4.27
C MET A 140 5.08 25.73 5.62
N PRO A 141 4.26 26.39 6.47
CA PRO A 141 4.69 26.83 7.80
C PRO A 141 5.03 25.67 8.75
N ASN A 142 5.90 25.93 9.73
CA ASN A 142 6.21 25.04 10.86
C ASN A 142 6.77 23.65 10.46
N ARG A 143 7.34 23.50 9.26
CA ARG A 143 7.87 22.20 8.78
C ARG A 143 9.03 21.69 9.63
N GLU A 144 9.74 22.58 10.32
CA GLU A 144 10.78 22.29 11.29
C GLU A 144 10.27 21.52 12.52
N GLU A 145 8.98 21.58 12.82
CA GLU A 145 8.33 20.76 13.86
C GLU A 145 8.07 19.32 13.40
N GLY A 146 8.40 19.01 12.13
CA GLY A 146 8.13 17.74 11.49
C GLY A 146 6.72 17.62 10.93
N PHE A 147 6.48 16.57 10.13
CA PHE A 147 5.23 16.43 9.38
C PHE A 147 3.99 16.44 10.27
N TYR A 148 3.99 15.63 11.33
CA TYR A 148 2.88 15.55 12.27
C TYR A 148 2.66 16.88 13.01
N GLY A 149 3.73 17.53 13.48
CA GLY A 149 3.66 18.82 14.17
C GLY A 149 3.11 19.93 13.27
N ALA A 150 3.63 20.03 12.04
CA ALA A 150 3.14 20.97 11.04
C ALA A 150 1.66 20.74 10.69
N PHE A 151 1.26 19.47 10.49
CA PHE A 151 -0.14 19.10 10.24
C PHE A 151 -1.04 19.55 11.39
N ARG A 152 -0.67 19.20 12.63
CA ARG A 152 -1.43 19.56 13.84
C ARG A 152 -1.69 21.06 13.96
N THR A 153 -0.69 21.88 13.63
CA THR A 153 -0.79 23.34 13.76
C THR A 153 -1.59 23.99 12.62
N LEU A 154 -1.76 23.31 11.48
CA LEU A 154 -2.34 23.88 10.27
C LEU A 154 -3.69 23.25 9.86
N VAL A 155 -4.07 22.11 10.43
CA VAL A 155 -5.24 21.33 9.99
C VAL A 155 -6.55 22.12 10.07
N ASP A 156 -6.70 23.00 11.07
CA ASP A 156 -7.87 23.89 11.24
C ASP A 156 -8.06 24.89 10.10
N HIS A 157 -7.04 25.07 9.25
CA HIS A 157 -7.08 25.96 8.10
C HIS A 157 -7.39 25.24 6.78
N ASP A 158 -7.51 23.91 6.77
CA ASP A 158 -7.84 23.13 5.59
C ASP A 158 -9.34 22.79 5.55
N GLY A 159 -10.09 23.50 4.70
CA GLY A 159 -11.54 23.33 4.58
C GLY A 159 -12.00 21.99 3.98
N GLU A 160 -11.09 21.16 3.48
CA GLU A 160 -11.41 19.80 3.02
C GLU A 160 -11.52 18.80 4.17
N ILE A 161 -10.95 19.13 5.34
CA ILE A 161 -10.88 18.27 6.52
C ILE A 161 -11.96 18.70 7.51
N PRO A 162 -12.96 17.84 7.81
CA PRO A 162 -13.99 18.18 8.78
C PRO A 162 -13.42 18.14 10.20
N SER A 163 -13.84 19.09 11.04
CA SER A 163 -13.53 19.10 12.47
C SER A 163 -14.36 18.06 13.24
N ARG A 164 -14.13 16.77 12.95
CA ARG A 164 -14.72 15.62 13.64
C ARG A 164 -13.65 14.53 13.86
N GLY A 165 -13.94 13.60 14.77
CA GLY A 165 -12.99 12.54 15.10
C GLY A 165 -11.75 13.07 15.81
N VAL A 166 -10.66 12.30 15.78
CA VAL A 166 -9.38 12.63 16.43
C VAL A 166 -8.75 13.91 15.84
N VAL A 167 -9.05 14.25 14.59
CA VAL A 167 -8.55 15.48 13.96
C VAL A 167 -9.05 16.75 14.64
N ALA A 168 -10.22 16.71 15.29
CA ALA A 168 -10.81 17.87 15.96
C ALA A 168 -10.01 18.34 17.19
N ASP A 169 -9.23 17.44 17.80
CA ASP A 169 -8.36 17.72 18.95
C ASP A 169 -7.16 16.79 18.92
N LEU A 170 -6.25 17.03 17.97
CA LEU A 170 -5.09 16.18 17.74
C LEU A 170 -4.14 16.16 18.96
N PRO A 171 -3.84 14.96 19.51
CA PRO A 171 -2.83 14.79 20.53
C PRO A 171 -1.45 15.35 20.14
N GLU A 172 -0.62 15.71 21.13
CA GLU A 172 0.74 16.19 20.87
C GLU A 172 1.66 15.10 20.31
N SER A 173 1.41 13.83 20.66
CA SER A 173 2.20 12.68 20.24
C SER A 173 1.52 11.92 19.09
N PRO A 174 2.23 11.58 18.01
CA PRO A 174 1.73 10.70 16.97
C PRO A 174 1.25 9.35 17.53
N THR A 175 1.98 8.75 18.46
CA THR A 175 1.62 7.45 19.05
C THR A 175 0.26 7.50 19.74
N VAL A 176 -0.02 8.59 20.47
CA VAL A 176 -1.30 8.78 21.18
C VAL A 176 -2.45 8.95 20.19
N THR A 177 -2.20 9.59 19.04
CA THR A 177 -3.16 9.70 17.94
C THR A 177 -3.46 8.34 17.31
N ILE A 178 -2.42 7.54 17.08
CA ILE A 178 -2.59 6.17 16.57
C ILE A 178 -3.41 5.35 17.56
N GLU A 179 -3.03 5.35 18.84
CA GLU A 179 -3.74 4.66 19.93
C GLU A 179 -5.21 5.07 19.99
N ALA A 180 -5.51 6.37 19.96
CA ALA A 180 -6.88 6.88 20.01
C ALA A 180 -7.77 6.39 18.85
N VAL A 181 -7.18 6.08 17.69
CA VAL A 181 -7.91 5.56 16.54
C VAL A 181 -8.04 4.04 16.57
N VAL A 182 -7.03 3.32 17.07
CA VAL A 182 -7.03 1.85 17.08
C VAL A 182 -7.58 1.21 18.35
N ASP A 183 -7.85 1.98 19.41
CA ASP A 183 -8.40 1.48 20.69
C ASP A 183 -9.74 0.74 20.54
N ASP A 184 -10.50 1.03 19.47
CA ASP A 184 -11.74 0.33 19.12
C ASP A 184 -11.51 -1.07 18.52
N TYR A 185 -10.25 -1.44 18.23
CA TYR A 185 -9.87 -2.70 17.59
C TYR A 185 -8.97 -3.55 18.52
N PRO A 186 -9.17 -4.87 18.56
CA PRO A 186 -8.26 -5.77 19.26
C PRO A 186 -6.81 -5.67 18.75
N ASP A 187 -5.84 -5.77 19.66
CA ASP A 187 -4.40 -5.67 19.36
C ASP A 187 -3.92 -6.61 18.24
N ASP A 188 -4.57 -7.77 18.05
CA ASP A 188 -4.23 -8.73 16.99
C ASP A 188 -4.65 -8.30 15.58
N GLN A 189 -5.37 -7.17 15.46
CA GLN A 189 -5.77 -6.58 14.18
C GLN A 189 -4.92 -5.37 13.79
N TRP A 190 -4.10 -4.84 14.69
CA TRP A 190 -3.35 -3.60 14.44
C TRP A 190 -2.37 -3.73 13.28
N ASP A 191 -1.63 -4.84 13.21
CA ASP A 191 -0.70 -5.12 12.10
C ASP A 191 -1.42 -5.03 10.75
N ALA A 192 -2.57 -5.70 10.61
CA ALA A 192 -3.33 -5.70 9.36
C ALA A 192 -3.89 -4.32 9.00
N ILE A 193 -4.35 -3.55 10.01
CA ILE A 193 -4.82 -2.18 9.80
C ILE A 193 -3.67 -1.29 9.31
N PHE A 194 -2.51 -1.37 9.96
CA PHE A 194 -1.35 -0.57 9.62
C PHE A 194 -0.77 -0.95 8.26
N GLU A 195 -0.70 -2.24 7.93
CA GLU A 195 -0.27 -2.71 6.60
C GLU A 195 -1.14 -2.12 5.50
N GLU A 196 -2.47 -2.20 5.63
CA GLU A 196 -3.41 -1.62 4.65
C GLU A 196 -3.20 -0.11 4.52
N GLN A 197 -3.00 0.59 5.63
CA GLN A 197 -2.82 2.04 5.64
C GLN A 197 -1.46 2.50 5.08
N LEU A 198 -0.40 1.73 5.31
CA LEU A 198 0.91 2.02 4.74
C LEU A 198 0.96 1.64 3.25
N ALA A 199 0.23 0.60 2.84
CA ALA A 199 0.14 0.13 1.47
C ALA A 199 -0.70 1.02 0.54
N ALA A 200 -1.64 1.81 1.07
CA ALA A 200 -2.55 2.62 0.26
C ALA A 200 -1.84 3.68 -0.61
N LEU A 201 -0.74 4.24 -0.14
CA LEU A 201 0.09 5.19 -0.92
C LEU A 201 1.55 4.69 -0.96
N PRO A 202 1.83 3.57 -1.65
CA PRO A 202 3.06 2.82 -1.46
C PRO A 202 4.30 3.60 -1.94
N GLY A 203 4.14 4.47 -2.95
CA GLY A 203 5.19 5.38 -3.40
C GLY A 203 5.57 6.43 -2.34
N TRP A 204 4.58 6.99 -1.64
CA TRP A 204 4.83 7.96 -0.56
C TRP A 204 5.41 7.28 0.68
N THR A 205 4.82 6.16 1.11
CA THR A 205 5.32 5.36 2.24
C THR A 205 6.77 4.93 2.01
N GLY A 206 7.08 4.38 0.84
CA GLY A 206 8.44 3.99 0.48
C GLY A 206 9.42 5.16 0.46
N PHE A 207 9.00 6.34 0.01
CA PHE A 207 9.83 7.54 0.04
C PHE A 207 10.08 8.05 1.45
N ILE A 208 9.06 8.02 2.32
CA ILE A 208 9.18 8.41 3.74
C ILE A 208 10.15 7.47 4.47
N LYS A 209 10.04 6.16 4.26
CA LYS A 209 10.98 5.16 4.81
C LYS A 209 12.42 5.49 4.41
N GLN A 210 12.67 5.66 3.11
CA GLN A 210 13.99 5.98 2.58
C GLN A 210 14.55 7.28 3.19
N ARG A 211 13.73 8.33 3.29
CA ARG A 211 14.13 9.63 3.82
C ARG A 211 14.46 9.56 5.32
N ALA A 212 13.65 8.84 6.10
CA ALA A 212 13.88 8.64 7.53
C ALA A 212 15.18 7.85 7.79
N GLU A 213 15.46 6.82 6.99
CA GLU A 213 16.69 6.02 7.09
C GLU A 213 17.94 6.79 6.64
N ALA A 214 17.83 7.56 5.57
CA ALA A 214 18.97 8.28 4.98
C ALA A 214 19.51 9.39 5.88
N ASN A 215 18.70 9.92 6.82
CA ASN A 215 19.09 10.95 7.78
C ASN A 215 19.81 12.15 7.12
N GLY A 216 19.30 12.58 5.96
CA GLY A 216 19.87 13.69 5.20
C GLY A 216 19.59 15.07 5.81
N GLU A 217 20.13 16.12 5.17
CA GLU A 217 19.94 17.53 5.57
C GLU A 217 18.45 17.89 5.68
N TRP A 218 17.66 17.60 4.63
CA TRP A 218 16.21 17.82 4.64
C TRP A 218 15.46 17.02 5.71
N GLN A 219 15.95 15.84 6.09
CA GLN A 219 15.34 15.08 7.18
C GLN A 219 15.66 15.71 8.55
N SER A 220 16.81 16.37 8.68
CA SER A 220 17.20 17.10 9.89
C SER A 220 16.44 18.42 10.03
N GLU A 221 16.19 19.11 8.90
CA GLU A 221 15.49 20.39 8.88
C GLU A 221 13.96 20.24 8.92
N CYS A 222 13.42 19.22 8.26
CA CYS A 222 11.98 18.98 8.14
C CYS A 222 11.72 17.47 8.31
N PRO A 223 11.69 16.95 9.56
CA PRO A 223 11.62 15.52 9.80
C PRO A 223 10.24 14.94 9.46
N ILE A 224 10.24 13.76 8.85
CA ILE A 224 9.04 12.93 8.68
C ILE A 224 9.38 11.49 9.07
N THR A 225 8.46 10.84 9.77
CA THR A 225 8.58 9.43 10.19
C THR A 225 7.39 8.63 9.69
N VAL A 226 7.54 7.32 9.57
CA VAL A 226 6.43 6.42 9.23
C VAL A 226 5.31 6.54 10.26
N GLU A 227 5.66 6.62 11.55
CA GLU A 227 4.71 6.84 12.65
C GLU A 227 3.93 8.16 12.49
N GLY A 228 4.62 9.28 12.24
CA GLY A 228 3.98 10.58 12.06
C GLY A 228 3.06 10.62 10.83
N TYR A 229 3.48 9.97 9.74
CA TYR A 229 2.67 9.79 8.54
C TYR A 229 1.40 8.95 8.82
N LEU A 230 1.58 7.80 9.48
CA LEU A 230 0.49 6.90 9.82
C LEU A 230 -0.52 7.54 10.77
N ALA A 231 -0.06 8.30 11.77
CA ALA A 231 -0.90 9.05 12.69
C ALA A 231 -1.81 10.04 11.94
N VAL A 232 -1.26 10.81 11.00
CA VAL A 232 -2.06 11.75 10.18
C VAL A 232 -3.07 10.97 9.33
N ARG A 233 -2.65 9.88 8.68
CA ARG A 233 -3.55 9.07 7.84
C ARG A 233 -4.72 8.50 8.65
N LEU A 234 -4.44 7.89 9.80
CA LEU A 234 -5.46 7.31 10.68
C LEU A 234 -6.42 8.37 11.23
N ALA A 235 -5.90 9.54 11.61
CA ALA A 235 -6.75 10.66 12.01
C ALA A 235 -7.67 11.12 10.86
N LEU A 236 -7.14 11.23 9.64
CA LEU A 236 -7.94 11.55 8.45
C LEU A 236 -9.01 10.48 8.18
N LEU A 237 -8.69 9.18 8.35
CA LEU A 237 -9.66 8.10 8.19
C LEU A 237 -10.77 8.17 9.22
N ASP A 238 -10.47 8.41 10.49
CA ASP A 238 -11.49 8.62 11.52
C ASP A 238 -12.39 9.85 11.22
N ALA A 239 -11.79 10.90 10.64
CA ALA A 239 -12.49 12.11 10.27
C ALA A 239 -13.24 12.05 8.93
N LEU A 240 -12.94 11.12 8.02
CA LEU A 240 -13.48 11.10 6.66
C LEU A 240 -14.15 9.78 6.28
N ALA A 241 -13.67 8.65 6.79
CA ALA A 241 -14.07 7.29 6.42
C ALA A 241 -14.49 6.46 7.65
N SER A 242 -14.75 5.17 7.43
CA SER A 242 -14.76 4.14 8.48
C SER A 242 -13.52 3.26 8.31
N ILE A 243 -12.79 3.02 9.39
CA ILE A 243 -11.67 2.07 9.39
C ILE A 243 -12.27 0.67 9.36
N SER A 244 -11.87 -0.16 8.41
CA SER A 244 -12.28 -1.56 8.38
C SER A 244 -11.17 -2.35 7.70
N PRO A 245 -10.56 -3.34 8.38
CA PRO A 245 -9.56 -4.16 7.74
C PRO A 245 -10.20 -4.92 6.58
N ARG A 246 -9.62 -4.84 5.38
CA ARG A 246 -9.97 -5.78 4.32
C ARG A 246 -9.70 -7.19 4.84
N ARG A 247 -10.73 -8.03 4.87
CA ARG A 247 -10.56 -9.44 5.24
C ARG A 247 -9.60 -10.06 4.22
N ARG A 248 -8.39 -10.45 4.66
CA ARG A 248 -7.49 -11.29 3.87
C ARG A 248 -8.28 -12.49 3.37
N THR A 249 -8.39 -12.64 2.05
CA THR A 249 -9.03 -13.82 1.46
C THR A 249 -8.12 -15.01 1.77
N PRO A 250 -8.58 -16.09 2.42
CA PRO A 250 -7.70 -17.20 2.72
C PRO A 250 -7.21 -17.84 1.42
N THR A 251 -5.88 -17.92 1.27
CA THR A 251 -5.21 -18.60 0.15
C THR A 251 -5.79 -20.00 -0.04
N ALA A 252 -5.99 -20.39 -1.30
CA ALA A 252 -6.76 -21.56 -1.71
C ALA A 252 -6.27 -22.92 -1.13
N GLU A 253 -5.08 -22.98 -0.55
CA GLU A 253 -4.54 -24.19 0.11
C GLU A 253 -5.27 -24.58 1.40
N SER A 254 -6.02 -23.66 2.01
CA SER A 254 -6.80 -23.95 3.23
C SER A 254 -8.15 -24.63 2.94
N ARG A 255 -8.64 -24.62 1.70
CA ARG A 255 -9.91 -25.28 1.31
C ARG A 255 -9.78 -26.79 1.08
N SER A 256 -8.58 -27.29 0.82
CA SER A 256 -8.33 -28.70 0.47
C SER A 256 -8.12 -29.63 1.68
N ARG A 257 -8.08 -29.11 2.92
CA ARG A 257 -7.94 -29.94 4.14
C ARG A 257 -9.25 -30.28 4.86
N GLN A 258 -10.39 -29.66 4.51
CA GLN A 258 -11.66 -29.88 5.23
C GLN A 258 -12.55 -31.00 4.63
N THR A 259 -12.19 -31.58 3.48
CA THR A 259 -13.03 -32.58 2.77
C THR A 259 -12.39 -33.96 2.72
N ASN A 260 -11.88 -34.49 3.84
CA ASN A 260 -11.65 -35.93 3.93
C ASN A 260 -11.78 -36.45 5.37
N SER A 261 -13.01 -36.71 5.80
CA SER A 261 -13.30 -37.64 6.90
C SER A 261 -14.13 -38.80 6.35
N PRO A 262 -13.64 -40.04 6.38
CA PRO A 262 -14.41 -41.18 5.90
C PRO A 262 -15.48 -41.54 6.93
N ARG A 263 -16.73 -41.62 6.46
CA ARG A 263 -17.83 -42.25 7.20
C ARG A 263 -17.45 -43.71 7.48
N ARG A 264 -17.26 -44.05 8.76
CA ARG A 264 -17.21 -45.45 9.20
C ARG A 264 -18.63 -46.00 9.30
N SER A 265 -18.87 -47.09 8.58
CA SER A 265 -20.01 -48.00 8.72
C SER A 265 -19.95 -48.79 10.03
#